data_AF-A0AAW0L2H5-F1
#
_entry.id   AF-A0AAW0L2H5-F1
#
_cell.length_a   1.000
_cell.length_b   1.000
_cell.length_c   1.000
_cell.angle_alpha   90.00
_cell.angle_beta   90.00
_cell.angle_gamma   90.00
#
_symmetry.space_group_name_H-M   'P 1'
#
loop_
_entity.id
_entity.type
_entity.pdbx_description
1 polymer ?
#
loop_
_entity_poly.entity_id
_entity_poly.type
_entity_poly.pdbx_seq_one_letter_code
_entity_poly.pdbx_strand_id
1 'polypeptide(L)'
;MKITSSIPSSIGNLTKVTKIFLRSKYFTSQIPSLSKLKDLNLIDLRFNNLRGRIPDFLTNLTRLTKVYLSYNQLTSQIGEFQSSNSLQILRLENNMLYGSIPKSISNLVNLIELDISSYRA
;
A
#
# COMPACT_ATOMS: atom_id res chain seq x y z
N MET A 1 -11.28 5.88 -26.21
CA MET A 1 -11.65 4.86 -25.20
C MET A 1 -10.56 4.78 -24.16
N LYS A 2 -10.85 5.01 -22.88
CA LYS A 2 -9.87 4.86 -21.79
C LYS A 2 -9.82 3.37 -21.44
N ILE A 3 -8.81 2.65 -21.93
CA ILE A 3 -8.60 1.26 -21.54
C ILE A 3 -8.18 1.28 -20.06
N THR A 4 -9.12 0.95 -19.17
CA THR A 4 -8.83 0.81 -17.74
C THR A 4 -8.17 -0.53 -17.51
N SER A 5 -6.89 -0.52 -17.15
CA SER A 5 -6.20 -1.69 -16.62
C SER A 5 -6.38 -1.71 -15.09
N SER A 6 -6.86 -2.82 -14.53
CA SER A 6 -7.11 -2.99 -13.10
C SER A 6 -6.47 -4.27 -12.56
N ILE A 7 -6.09 -4.23 -11.28
CA ILE A 7 -5.77 -5.45 -10.54
C ILE A 7 -7.11 -6.14 -10.25
N PRO A 8 -7.33 -7.40 -10.68
CA PRO A 8 -8.59 -8.10 -10.45
C PRO A 8 -8.88 -8.22 -8.95
N SER A 9 -10.12 -7.91 -8.54
CA SER A 9 -10.54 -8.05 -7.13
C SER A 9 -10.42 -9.48 -6.60
N SER A 10 -10.48 -10.48 -7.50
CA SER A 10 -10.26 -11.89 -7.19
C SER A 10 -8.89 -12.18 -6.58
N ILE A 11 -7.89 -11.32 -6.76
CA ILE A 11 -6.58 -11.47 -6.10
C ILE A 11 -6.71 -11.51 -4.56
N GLY A 12 -7.73 -10.83 -4.01
CA GLY A 12 -8.03 -10.83 -2.58
C GLY A 12 -8.51 -12.19 -2.05
N ASN A 13 -8.81 -13.15 -2.92
CA ASN A 13 -9.22 -14.51 -2.52
C ASN A 13 -8.05 -15.50 -2.49
N LEU A 14 -6.83 -15.10 -2.89
CA LEU A 14 -5.66 -15.96 -2.88
C LEU A 14 -5.04 -16.05 -1.48
N THR A 15 -5.78 -16.59 -0.51
CA THR A 15 -5.48 -16.50 0.94
C THR A 15 -4.13 -17.07 1.37
N LYS A 16 -3.47 -17.87 0.53
CA LYS A 16 -2.12 -18.43 0.76
C LYS A 16 -0.99 -17.59 0.17
N VAL A 17 -1.30 -16.50 -0.53
CA VAL A 17 -0.27 -15.63 -1.14
C VAL A 17 0.47 -14.86 -0.06
N THR A 18 1.80 -14.96 -0.13
CA THR A 18 2.72 -14.27 0.77
C THR A 18 3.39 -13.06 0.14
N LYS A 19 3.46 -12.99 -1.20
CA LYS A 19 4.11 -11.91 -1.93
C LYS A 19 3.35 -11.56 -3.20
N ILE A 20 3.16 -10.27 -3.45
CA ILE A 20 2.56 -9.74 -4.69
C ILE A 20 3.58 -8.83 -5.37
N PHE A 21 3.93 -9.16 -6.62
CA PHE A 21 4.81 -8.35 -7.48
C PHE A 21 4.07 -7.93 -8.74
N LEU A 22 3.66 -6.66 -8.80
CA LEU A 22 2.89 -6.09 -9.90
C LEU A 22 3.45 -4.72 -10.33
N ARG A 23 4.77 -4.56 -10.21
CA ARG A 23 5.51 -3.37 -10.65
C ARG A 23 5.41 -3.19 -12.17
N SER A 24 5.26 -1.94 -12.63
CA SER A 24 5.33 -1.59 -14.06
C SER A 24 4.34 -2.35 -14.95
N LYS A 25 3.08 -2.43 -14.51
CA LYS A 25 1.99 -3.11 -15.25
C LYS A 25 0.94 -2.15 -15.82
N TYR A 26 1.20 -0.84 -15.76
CA TYR A 26 0.30 0.21 -16.25
C TYR A 26 -1.12 0.15 -15.65
N PHE A 27 -1.29 -0.43 -14.45
CA PHE A 27 -2.59 -0.43 -13.77
C PHE A 27 -3.03 1.01 -13.49
N THR A 28 -4.29 1.32 -13.78
CA THR A 28 -4.83 2.70 -13.73
C THR A 28 -5.98 2.89 -12.74
N SER A 29 -6.52 1.78 -12.24
CA SER A 29 -7.66 1.74 -11.33
C SER A 29 -7.21 1.75 -9.87
N GLN A 30 -8.17 1.67 -8.95
CA GLN A 30 -7.89 1.56 -7.52
C GLN A 30 -7.27 0.20 -7.16
N ILE A 31 -6.53 0.18 -6.05
CA ILE A 31 -6.03 -1.06 -5.45
C ILE A 31 -7.24 -1.81 -4.86
N PRO A 32 -7.51 -3.08 -5.23
CA PRO A 32 -8.58 -3.86 -4.63
C PRO A 32 -8.29 -4.16 -3.16
N SER A 33 -9.32 -4.53 -2.40
CA SER A 33 -9.11 -4.95 -1.01
C SER A 33 -8.28 -6.24 -0.94
N LEU A 34 -7.25 -6.21 -0.09
CA LEU A 34 -6.36 -7.34 0.19
C LEU A 34 -6.50 -7.83 1.64
N SER A 35 -7.54 -7.41 2.36
CA SER A 35 -7.70 -7.64 3.81
C SER A 35 -7.78 -9.11 4.22
N LYS A 36 -8.12 -10.01 3.28
CA LYS A 36 -8.17 -11.46 3.44
C LYS A 36 -6.81 -12.15 3.31
N LEU A 37 -5.81 -11.48 2.75
CA LEU A 37 -4.47 -12.05 2.52
C LEU A 37 -3.64 -11.98 3.81
N LYS A 38 -4.06 -12.72 4.83
CA LYS A 38 -3.46 -12.66 6.18
C LYS A 38 -2.00 -13.09 6.23
N ASP A 39 -1.56 -13.90 5.26
CA ASP A 39 -0.18 -14.36 5.11
C ASP A 39 0.67 -13.43 4.22
N LEU A 40 0.09 -12.35 3.70
CA LEU A 40 0.81 -11.41 2.84
C LEU A 40 1.90 -10.69 3.63
N ASN A 41 3.12 -10.84 3.14
CA ASN A 41 4.33 -10.29 3.73
C ASN A 41 4.93 -9.14 2.90
N LEU A 42 4.79 -9.20 1.57
CA LEU A 42 5.33 -8.20 0.67
C LEU A 42 4.33 -7.81 -0.40
N ILE A 43 4.23 -6.51 -0.66
CA ILE A 43 3.52 -5.98 -1.81
C ILE A 43 4.37 -4.93 -2.54
N ASP A 44 4.59 -5.14 -3.84
CA ASP A 44 5.24 -4.19 -4.74
C ASP A 44 4.31 -3.84 -5.91
N LEU A 45 3.73 -2.63 -5.85
CA LEU A 45 2.89 -2.05 -6.88
C LEU A 45 3.52 -0.80 -7.51
N ARG A 46 4.83 -0.60 -7.35
CA ARG A 46 5.50 0.63 -7.83
C ARG A 46 5.37 0.82 -9.34
N PHE A 47 5.54 2.06 -9.79
CA PHE A 47 5.58 2.41 -11.21
C PHE A 47 4.33 1.96 -11.96
N ASN A 48 3.16 2.22 -11.39
CA ASN A 48 1.88 2.08 -12.07
C ASN A 48 1.20 3.45 -12.15
N ASN A 49 -0.06 3.49 -12.58
CA ASN A 49 -0.90 4.67 -12.57
C ASN A 49 -2.09 4.47 -11.60
N LEU A 50 -1.90 3.70 -10.52
CA LEU A 50 -2.97 3.36 -9.58
C LEU A 50 -3.51 4.63 -8.92
N ARG A 51 -4.82 4.71 -8.77
CA ARG A 51 -5.53 5.91 -8.27
C ARG A 51 -6.32 5.62 -7.01
N GLY A 52 -6.87 6.68 -6.41
CA GLY A 52 -7.74 6.59 -5.25
C GLY A 52 -6.97 6.34 -3.95
N ARG A 53 -7.67 5.85 -2.92
CA ARG A 53 -7.08 5.64 -1.59
C ARG A 53 -6.21 4.39 -1.53
N ILE A 54 -5.30 4.36 -0.56
CA ILE A 54 -4.71 3.11 -0.12
C ILE A 54 -5.76 2.36 0.74
N PRO A 55 -6.13 1.11 0.41
CA PRO A 55 -7.03 0.31 1.25
C PRO A 55 -6.40 -0.06 2.60
N ASP A 56 -7.23 -0.52 3.52
CA ASP A 56 -6.87 -0.75 4.93
C ASP A 56 -5.93 -1.96 5.15
N PHE A 57 -5.34 -2.50 4.08
CA PHE A 57 -4.34 -3.57 4.21
C PHE A 57 -3.04 -3.06 4.85
N LEU A 58 -2.70 -1.77 4.69
CA LEU A 58 -1.52 -1.18 5.33
C LEU A 58 -1.62 -1.18 6.85
N THR A 59 -2.84 -1.01 7.37
CA THR A 59 -3.09 -0.84 8.79
C THR A 59 -3.46 -2.17 9.46
N ASN A 60 -4.12 -3.08 8.73
CA ASN A 60 -4.70 -4.32 9.29
C ASN A 60 -3.92 -5.62 9.01
N LEU A 61 -2.97 -5.65 8.08
CA LEU A 61 -2.18 -6.86 7.80
C LEU A 61 -0.93 -6.90 8.66
N THR A 62 -1.04 -7.55 9.82
CA THR A 62 0.04 -7.61 10.82
C THR A 62 1.28 -8.41 10.38
N ARG A 63 1.20 -9.24 9.33
CA ARG A 63 2.35 -9.97 8.74
C ARG A 63 3.07 -9.22 7.62
N LEU A 64 2.52 -8.08 7.19
CA LEU A 64 3.07 -7.29 6.09
C LEU A 64 4.34 -6.57 6.59
N THR A 65 5.48 -6.87 5.98
CA THR A 65 6.77 -6.26 6.36
C THR A 65 7.27 -5.27 5.32
N LYS A 66 6.90 -5.42 4.06
CA LYS A 66 7.42 -4.59 2.95
C LYS A 66 6.30 -4.10 2.04
N VAL A 67 6.16 -2.79 1.98
CA VAL A 67 5.19 -2.10 1.13
C VAL A 67 5.91 -1.12 0.23
N TYR A 68 5.71 -1.32 -1.07
CA TYR A 68 6.19 -0.40 -2.10
C TYR A 68 5.03 0.06 -2.98
N LEU A 69 4.56 1.28 -2.78
CA LEU A 69 3.48 1.91 -3.58
C LEU A 69 3.95 3.16 -4.34
N SER A 70 5.26 3.43 -4.32
CA SER A 70 5.88 4.58 -4.95
C SER A 70 5.58 4.72 -6.44
N TYR A 71 5.59 5.95 -6.96
CA TYR A 71 5.33 6.24 -8.38
C TYR A 71 3.96 5.71 -8.83
N ASN A 72 2.91 6.28 -8.23
CA ASN A 72 1.51 6.05 -8.56
C ASN A 72 0.73 7.38 -8.47
N GLN A 73 -0.60 7.33 -8.58
CA GLN A 73 -1.51 8.48 -8.51
C GLN A 73 -2.46 8.36 -7.31
N LEU A 74 -1.98 7.79 -6.19
CA LEU A 74 -2.79 7.57 -4.99
C LEU A 74 -3.09 8.89 -4.28
N THR A 75 -4.33 9.05 -3.82
CA THR A 75 -4.88 10.27 -3.22
C THR A 75 -5.65 9.92 -1.95
N SER A 76 -4.95 9.88 -0.81
CA SER A 76 -5.57 9.71 0.51
C SER A 76 -4.64 10.17 1.62
N GLN A 77 -5.21 10.32 2.82
CA GLN A 77 -4.45 10.30 4.07
C GLN A 77 -3.89 8.90 4.35
N ILE A 78 -2.83 8.82 5.15
CA ILE A 78 -2.35 7.55 5.73
C ILE A 78 -3.21 7.25 6.96
N GLY A 79 -3.78 6.05 7.02
CA GLY A 79 -4.61 5.61 8.15
C GLY A 79 -3.79 5.26 9.40
N GLU A 80 -4.47 5.05 10.52
CA GLU A 80 -3.82 4.73 11.79
C GLU A 80 -3.28 3.29 11.82
N PHE A 81 -2.04 3.11 12.29
CA PHE A 81 -1.37 1.82 12.41
C PHE A 81 -1.63 1.15 13.77
N GLN A 82 -1.85 -0.16 13.76
CA GLN A 82 -1.94 -0.96 14.99
C GLN A 82 -0.55 -1.19 15.61
N SER A 83 -0.46 -1.33 16.93
CA SER A 83 0.80 -1.66 17.62
C SER A 83 1.35 -3.06 17.27
N SER A 84 0.52 -3.94 16.71
CA SER A 84 0.89 -5.27 16.23
C SER A 84 1.43 -5.28 14.79
N ASN A 85 1.66 -4.12 14.19
CA ASN A 85 2.11 -3.99 12.82
C ASN A 85 3.60 -4.40 12.68
N SER A 86 3.91 -5.18 11.63
CA SER A 86 5.27 -5.70 11.37
C SER A 86 6.02 -4.98 10.25
N LEU A 87 5.56 -3.80 9.82
CA LEU A 87 6.18 -3.06 8.73
C LEU A 87 7.64 -2.72 9.06
N GLN A 88 8.51 -3.05 8.11
CA GLN A 88 9.93 -2.72 8.12
C GLN A 88 10.25 -1.67 7.07
N ILE A 89 9.56 -1.72 5.93
CA ILE A 89 9.76 -0.79 4.81
C ILE A 89 8.40 -0.30 4.32
N LEU A 90 8.22 1.02 4.33
CA LEU A 90 7.06 1.70 3.76
C LEU A 90 7.51 2.81 2.81
N ARG A 91 7.33 2.58 1.51
CA ARG A 91 7.65 3.55 0.45
C ARG A 91 6.40 4.00 -0.28
N LEU A 92 6.07 5.28 -0.15
CA LEU A 92 4.87 5.92 -0.69
C LEU A 92 5.19 7.17 -1.54
N GLU A 93 6.47 7.49 -1.75
CA GLU A 93 6.93 8.65 -2.51
C GLU A 93 6.40 8.68 -3.94
N ASN A 94 6.34 9.86 -4.54
CA ASN A 94 5.76 10.07 -5.88
C ASN A 94 4.31 9.56 -5.96
N ASN A 95 3.49 9.99 -5.01
CA ASN A 95 2.02 9.90 -5.02
C ASN A 95 1.41 11.29 -4.76
N MET A 96 0.09 11.38 -4.67
CA MET A 96 -0.67 12.60 -4.34
C MET A 96 -1.35 12.47 -2.96
N LEU A 97 -0.64 11.85 -2.01
CA LEU A 97 -1.12 11.67 -0.63
C LEU A 97 -1.08 13.00 0.13
N TYR A 98 -2.02 13.20 1.05
CA TYR A 98 -2.22 14.49 1.72
C TYR A 98 -2.65 14.34 3.18
N GLY A 99 -2.63 15.44 3.94
CA GLY A 99 -3.13 15.55 5.30
C GLY A 99 -2.02 15.42 6.35
N SER A 100 -2.39 15.11 7.60
CA SER A 100 -1.41 14.88 8.66
C SER A 100 -0.84 13.46 8.61
N ILE A 101 0.39 13.31 9.09
CA ILE A 101 0.95 11.99 9.39
C ILE A 101 0.27 11.49 10.67
N PRO A 102 -0.33 10.28 10.68
CA PRO A 102 -1.02 9.75 11.85
C PRO A 102 -0.04 9.56 13.01
N LYS A 103 -0.47 9.89 14.23
CA LYS A 103 0.39 9.76 15.43
C LYS A 103 0.80 8.31 15.66
N SER A 104 -0.04 7.35 15.26
CA SER A 104 0.29 5.92 15.29
C SER A 104 1.43 5.50 14.36
N ILE A 105 2.03 6.39 13.58
CA ILE A 105 3.31 6.08 12.90
C ILE A 105 4.37 5.61 13.91
N SER A 106 4.28 6.05 15.17
CA SER A 106 5.13 5.59 16.29
C SER A 106 4.90 4.12 16.68
N ASN A 107 3.78 3.51 16.30
CA ASN A 107 3.52 2.09 16.51
C ASN A 107 4.35 1.19 15.60
N LEU A 108 4.95 1.73 14.54
CA LEU A 108 5.78 0.98 13.59
C LEU A 108 7.20 0.77 14.14
N VAL A 109 7.30 0.08 15.26
CA VAL A 109 8.57 -0.11 16.01
C VAL A 109 9.63 -0.90 15.24
N ASN A 110 9.23 -1.64 14.20
CA ASN A 110 10.12 -2.40 13.32
C ASN A 110 10.54 -1.64 12.06
N LEU A 111 10.11 -0.38 11.90
CA LEU A 111 10.32 0.39 10.68
C LEU A 111 11.79 0.81 10.57
N ILE A 112 12.43 0.35 9.50
CA ILE A 112 13.82 0.67 9.16
C ILE A 112 13.85 1.73 8.06
N GLU A 113 12.82 1.74 7.21
CA GLU A 113 12.74 2.67 6.10
C GLU A 113 11.32 3.22 5.93
N LEU A 114 11.23 4.55 5.95
CA LEU A 114 10.01 5.30 5.66
C LEU A 114 10.31 6.34 4.59
N ASP A 115 9.68 6.23 3.43
CA ASP A 115 9.72 7.28 2.41
C ASP A 115 8.30 7.78 2.11
N ILE A 116 8.04 8.99 2.60
CA ILE A 116 6.81 9.77 2.39
C ILE A 116 7.15 11.17 1.88
N SER A 117 8.30 11.35 1.23
CA SER A 117 8.85 12.65 0.80
C SER A 117 7.92 13.49 -0.10
N SER A 118 6.92 12.87 -0.74
CA SER A 118 5.91 13.57 -1.57
C SER A 118 4.57 13.82 -0.86
N TYR A 119 4.47 13.50 0.43
CA TYR A 119 3.26 13.69 1.24
C TYR A 119 3.02 15.17 1.49
N ARG A 120 1.80 15.65 1.21
CA ARG A 120 1.45 17.06 1.34
C ARG A 120 0.71 17.29 2.66
N ALA A 121 1.29 18.09 3.55
CA ALA A 121 0.63 18.50 4.78
C ALA A 121 -0.62 19.34 4.51
#